data_AF-A0A352WTI1-F1
#
_entry.id   AF-A0A352WTI1-F1
#
_cell.length_a   1.000
_cell.length_b   1.000
_cell.length_c   1.000
_cell.angle_alpha   90.00
_cell.angle_beta   90.00
_cell.angle_gamma   90.00
#
_symmetry.space_group_name_H-M   'P 1'
#
loop_
_entity.id
_entity.type
_entity.pdbx_description
1 polymer ?
#
loop_
_entity_poly.entity_id
_entity_poly.type
_entity_poly.pdbx_seq_one_letter_code
_entity_poly.pdbx_strand_id
1 'polypeptide(L)'
;MEKRKHIWSLLFLLVLMAFTFFLLFRQLNIQDLMDTITGFEPVFLAAGMGMVVLFLCCEAFVFRIVLKGIDHPIRRISALVYAGIDFYFSCITPSANGGQPAQAYYMTKDGVPLSKSGITILVYGMMYKAVLLLFGMFALCMVPSYVFGESTLLMVLFLFGAVCDVAVFVLCLFAIFHPDCIRRPVYFCIHILAKLRLITDKEKAMVGAEKQLLEYHEASMVCKKTPNLVIKTFCITFVQRAIQFSIGYLVFRG
;
A
#
# COMPACT_ATOMS: atom_id res chain seq x y z
N MET A 1 -8.12 -22.54 20.53
CA MET A 1 -7.12 -22.88 19.49
C MET A 1 -6.55 -21.67 18.75
N GLU A 2 -7.30 -20.57 18.54
CA GLU A 2 -6.78 -19.37 17.84
C GLU A 2 -5.68 -18.62 18.60
N LYS A 3 -5.75 -18.49 19.94
CA LYS A 3 -4.70 -17.84 20.75
C LYS A 3 -3.31 -18.50 20.58
N ARG A 4 -3.25 -19.82 20.35
CA ARG A 4 -1.97 -20.54 20.14
C ARG A 4 -1.30 -20.17 18.81
N LYS A 5 -2.05 -19.96 17.72
CA LYS A 5 -1.47 -19.63 16.41
C LYS A 5 -0.88 -18.21 16.36
N HIS A 6 -1.52 -17.25 17.03
CA HIS A 6 -0.97 -15.89 17.15
C HIS A 6 0.30 -15.85 18.01
N ILE A 7 0.37 -16.68 19.05
CA ILE A 7 1.59 -16.82 19.87
C ILE A 7 2.75 -17.34 19.04
N TRP A 8 2.55 -18.37 18.20
CA TRP A 8 3.61 -18.87 17.32
C TRP A 8 4.05 -17.84 16.27
N SER A 9 3.11 -17.08 15.67
CA SER A 9 3.45 -16.01 14.74
C SER A 9 4.19 -14.86 15.40
N LEU A 10 3.80 -14.50 16.63
CA LEU A 10 4.46 -13.46 17.42
C LEU A 10 5.85 -13.92 17.86
N LEU A 11 5.98 -15.16 18.31
CA LEU A 11 7.25 -15.75 18.71
C LEU A 11 8.20 -15.90 17.52
N PHE A 12 7.68 -16.27 16.35
CA PHE A 12 8.43 -16.27 15.09
C PHE A 12 8.88 -14.86 14.68
N LEU A 13 8.01 -13.85 14.78
CA LEU A 13 8.36 -12.44 14.53
C LEU A 13 9.46 -11.97 15.49
N LEU A 14 9.34 -12.28 16.79
CA LEU A 14 10.31 -11.93 17.81
C LEU A 14 11.66 -12.61 17.56
N VAL A 15 11.66 -13.88 17.14
CA VAL A 15 12.88 -14.60 16.75
C VAL A 15 13.51 -13.96 15.52
N LEU A 16 12.73 -13.60 14.50
CA LEU A 16 13.22 -12.88 13.32
C LEU A 16 13.82 -11.53 13.71
N MET A 17 13.14 -10.72 14.53
CA MET A 17 13.66 -9.45 15.03
C MET A 17 14.96 -9.66 15.82
N ALA A 18 14.99 -10.61 16.75
CA ALA A 18 16.19 -10.91 17.54
C ALA A 18 17.35 -11.38 16.65
N PHE A 19 17.06 -12.19 15.63
CA PHE A 19 18.06 -12.64 14.66
C PHE A 19 18.57 -11.50 13.79
N THR A 20 17.69 -10.60 13.33
CA THR A 20 18.08 -9.38 12.60
C THR A 20 18.95 -8.48 13.47
N PHE A 21 18.56 -8.22 14.72
CA PHE A 21 19.39 -7.46 15.66
C PHE A 21 20.72 -8.15 15.93
N PHE A 22 20.74 -9.47 16.13
CA PHE A 22 21.96 -10.24 16.33
C PHE A 22 22.90 -10.11 15.12
N LEU A 23 22.39 -10.22 13.89
CA LEU A 23 23.18 -10.01 12.68
C LEU A 23 23.67 -8.57 12.58
N LEU A 24 22.81 -7.58 12.85
CA LEU A 24 23.17 -6.16 12.82
C LEU A 24 24.26 -5.86 13.85
N PHE A 25 24.11 -6.24 15.11
CA PHE A 25 25.11 -6.00 16.15
C PHE A 25 26.42 -6.79 15.95
N ARG A 26 26.37 -7.91 15.22
CA ARG A 26 27.58 -8.67 14.86
C ARG A 26 28.35 -8.02 13.71
N GLN A 27 27.66 -7.28 12.83
CA GLN A 27 28.26 -6.65 11.64
C GLN A 27 28.54 -5.15 11.82
N LEU A 28 27.80 -4.47 12.70
CA LEU A 28 27.92 -3.03 12.96
C LEU A 28 28.61 -2.79 14.30
N ASN A 29 29.70 -2.04 14.28
CA ASN A 29 30.30 -1.51 15.50
C ASN A 29 29.43 -0.35 16.01
N ILE A 30 29.08 -0.34 17.28
CA ILE A 30 28.22 0.71 17.86
C ILE A 30 28.92 2.08 17.81
N GLN A 31 30.25 2.09 17.86
CA GLN A 31 31.08 3.28 17.65
C GLN A 31 30.85 3.87 16.26
N ASP A 32 30.97 3.06 15.20
CA ASP A 32 30.80 3.49 13.81
C ASP A 32 29.39 4.05 13.54
N LEU A 33 28.36 3.48 14.19
CA LEU A 33 27.00 4.00 14.13
C LEU A 33 26.89 5.40 14.77
N MET A 34 27.54 5.60 15.92
CA MET A 34 27.52 6.89 16.63
C MET A 34 28.32 7.96 15.88
N ASP A 35 29.44 7.58 15.28
CA ASP A 35 30.25 8.46 14.44
C ASP A 35 29.49 8.85 13.15
N THR A 36 28.73 7.91 12.57
CA THR A 36 27.86 8.19 11.43
C THR A 36 26.74 9.17 11.80
N ILE A 37 26.08 8.99 12.96
CA ILE A 37 24.99 9.86 13.41
C ILE A 37 25.50 11.27 13.74
N THR A 38 26.70 11.38 14.34
CA THR A 38 27.29 12.68 14.71
C THR A 38 27.92 13.41 13.53
N GLY A 39 28.37 12.68 12.50
CA GLY A 39 28.84 13.23 11.22
C GLY A 39 27.72 13.56 10.23
N PHE A 40 26.50 13.06 10.46
CA PHE A 40 25.37 13.24 9.56
C PHE A 40 24.95 14.71 9.48
N GLU A 41 24.91 15.25 8.26
CA GLU A 41 24.54 16.65 8.07
C GLU A 41 23.04 16.88 8.40
N PRO A 42 22.70 17.75 9.37
CA PRO A 42 21.31 17.95 9.81
C PRO A 42 20.36 18.41 8.69
N VAL A 43 20.91 19.04 7.65
CA VAL A 43 20.18 19.51 6.47
C VAL A 43 19.56 18.33 5.71
N PHE A 44 20.28 17.23 5.54
CA PHE A 44 19.77 16.03 4.86
C PHE A 44 18.68 15.34 5.68
N LEU A 45 18.79 15.38 7.01
CA LEU A 45 17.77 14.81 7.89
C LEU A 45 16.47 15.62 7.81
N ALA A 46 16.58 16.94 7.89
CA ALA A 46 15.44 17.85 7.75
C ALA A 46 14.80 17.74 6.35
N ALA A 47 15.61 17.63 5.29
CA ALA A 47 15.13 17.41 3.93
C ALA A 47 14.40 16.06 3.79
N GLY A 48 14.96 14.98 4.36
CA GLY A 48 14.32 13.66 4.39
C GLY A 48 12.97 13.67 5.11
N MET A 49 12.88 14.33 6.27
CA MET A 49 11.62 14.52 6.99
C MET A 49 10.60 15.33 6.15
N GLY A 50 11.04 16.39 5.49
CA GLY A 50 10.21 17.18 4.57
C GLY A 50 9.66 16.33 3.42
N MET A 51 10.47 15.46 2.84
CA MET A 51 10.06 14.54 1.77
C MET A 51 9.02 13.52 2.25
N VAL A 52 9.11 13.03 3.49
CA VAL A 52 8.06 12.18 4.09
C VAL A 52 6.73 12.93 4.18
N VAL A 53 6.74 14.19 4.65
CA VAL A 53 5.52 15.01 4.73
C VAL A 53 4.92 15.26 3.34
N LEU A 54 5.76 15.55 2.34
CA LEU A 54 5.31 15.71 0.95
C LEU A 54 4.72 14.42 0.39
N PHE A 55 5.34 13.27 0.66
CA PHE A 55 4.83 11.95 0.29
C PHE A 55 3.42 11.71 0.84
N LEU A 56 3.19 12.01 2.13
CA LEU A 56 1.85 11.89 2.75
C LEU A 56 0.84 12.87 2.16
N CYS A 57 1.27 14.10 1.86
CA CYS A 57 0.42 15.10 1.20
C CYS A 57 -0.03 14.65 -0.20
N CYS A 58 0.87 14.03 -0.98
CA CYS A 58 0.54 13.49 -2.30
C CYS A 58 -0.52 12.38 -2.20
N GLU A 59 -0.37 11.45 -1.26
CA GLU A 59 -1.38 10.40 -1.03
C GLU A 59 -2.74 10.99 -0.66
N ALA A 60 -2.75 11.90 0.31
CA ALA A 60 -3.96 12.60 0.73
C ALA A 60 -4.64 13.30 -0.46
N PHE A 61 -3.86 13.92 -1.35
CA PHE A 61 -4.39 14.58 -2.53
C PHE A 61 -5.01 13.60 -3.53
N VAL A 62 -4.37 12.44 -3.76
CA VAL A 62 -4.94 11.35 -4.57
C VAL A 62 -6.28 10.90 -4.01
N PHE A 63 -6.36 10.61 -2.71
CA PHE A 63 -7.59 10.14 -2.07
C PHE A 63 -8.72 11.15 -2.23
N ARG A 64 -8.43 12.45 -2.07
CA ARG A 64 -9.44 13.50 -2.29
C ARG A 64 -9.93 13.56 -3.72
N ILE A 65 -9.03 13.41 -4.70
CA ILE A 65 -9.39 13.45 -6.11
C ILE A 65 -10.30 12.27 -6.45
N VAL A 66 -9.92 11.07 -6.04
CA VAL A 66 -10.69 9.85 -6.34
C VAL A 66 -12.06 9.87 -5.63
N LEU A 67 -12.10 10.16 -4.33
CA LEU A 67 -13.34 10.25 -3.55
C LEU A 67 -14.27 11.35 -4.05
N LYS A 68 -13.73 12.52 -4.43
CA LYS A 68 -14.51 13.57 -5.08
C LYS A 68 -15.04 13.12 -6.45
N GLY A 69 -14.25 12.34 -7.20
CA GLY A 69 -14.65 11.78 -8.49
C GLY A 69 -15.84 10.82 -8.39
N ILE A 70 -15.94 10.04 -7.31
CA ILE A 70 -17.05 9.11 -7.05
C ILE A 70 -18.14 9.70 -6.14
N ASP A 71 -18.29 11.03 -6.15
CA ASP A 71 -19.32 11.78 -5.45
C ASP A 71 -19.34 11.54 -3.92
N HIS A 72 -18.16 11.61 -3.30
CA HIS A 72 -18.03 11.58 -1.85
C HIS A 72 -16.86 12.45 -1.36
N PRO A 73 -16.94 13.78 -1.49
CA PRO A 73 -15.84 14.67 -1.16
C PRO A 73 -15.52 14.65 0.35
N ILE A 74 -14.23 14.50 0.68
CA ILE A 74 -13.74 14.56 2.06
C ILE A 74 -12.93 15.84 2.35
N ARG A 75 -12.85 16.19 3.64
CA ARG A 75 -12.04 17.31 4.14
C ARG A 75 -10.55 17.03 3.91
N ARG A 76 -9.76 18.11 3.75
CA ARG A 76 -8.29 18.03 3.55
C ARG A 76 -7.59 17.32 4.69
N ILE A 77 -7.98 17.66 5.92
CA ILE A 77 -7.41 17.11 7.14
C ILE A 77 -7.72 15.61 7.24
N SER A 78 -8.96 15.19 6.97
CA SER A 78 -9.33 13.77 6.97
C SER A 78 -8.50 12.95 5.99
N ALA A 79 -8.26 13.48 4.78
CA ALA A 79 -7.42 12.80 3.79
C ALA A 79 -5.96 12.65 4.26
N LEU A 80 -5.41 13.67 4.91
CA LEU A 80 -4.06 13.61 5.48
C LEU A 80 -3.98 12.61 6.63
N VAL A 81 -5.01 12.55 7.48
CA VAL A 81 -5.14 11.55 8.54
C VAL A 81 -5.19 10.14 7.95
N TYR A 82 -5.93 9.91 6.86
CA TYR A 82 -5.98 8.61 6.20
C TYR A 82 -4.62 8.20 5.62
N ALA A 83 -3.87 9.11 5.01
CA ALA A 83 -2.52 8.84 4.55
C ALA A 83 -1.56 8.51 5.72
N GLY A 84 -1.68 9.24 6.83
CA GLY A 84 -0.91 8.95 8.04
C GLY A 84 -1.26 7.60 8.68
N ILE A 85 -2.54 7.20 8.66
CA ILE A 85 -2.99 5.88 9.10
C ILE A 85 -2.39 4.79 8.20
N ASP A 86 -2.45 4.96 6.88
CA ASP A 86 -1.85 3.99 5.95
C ASP A 86 -0.34 3.81 6.23
N PHE A 87 0.38 4.93 6.34
CA PHE A 87 1.80 4.91 6.66
C PHE A 87 2.11 4.22 7.99
N TYR A 88 1.43 4.63 9.07
CA TYR A 88 1.66 4.09 10.41
C TYR A 88 1.37 2.59 10.47
N PHE A 89 0.20 2.16 9.99
CA PHE A 89 -0.18 0.74 10.02
C PHE A 89 0.68 -0.09 9.07
N SER A 90 1.17 0.47 7.97
CA SER A 90 2.15 -0.19 7.11
C SER A 90 3.49 -0.40 7.82
N CYS A 91 3.97 0.57 8.60
CA CYS A 91 5.23 0.44 9.34
C CYS A 91 5.19 -0.60 10.47
N ILE A 92 4.04 -0.78 11.13
CA ILE A 92 3.92 -1.71 12.28
C ILE A 92 3.44 -3.11 11.90
N THR A 93 3.01 -3.33 10.66
CA THR A 93 2.51 -4.64 10.22
C THR A 93 3.53 -5.41 9.39
N PRO A 94 3.60 -6.75 9.55
CA PRO A 94 4.45 -7.57 8.71
C PRO A 94 4.08 -7.39 7.23
N SER A 95 5.10 -7.25 6.37
CA SER A 95 4.94 -7.05 4.92
C SER A 95 4.20 -5.77 4.50
N ALA A 96 4.02 -4.79 5.40
CA ALA A 96 3.37 -3.50 5.10
C ALA A 96 1.93 -3.59 4.55
N ASN A 97 1.20 -4.67 4.85
CA ASN A 97 -0.15 -4.89 4.34
C ASN A 97 -1.27 -4.34 5.26
N GLY A 98 -0.93 -3.80 6.43
CA GLY A 98 -1.90 -3.30 7.41
C GLY A 98 -2.44 -1.90 7.15
N GLY A 99 -1.73 -1.10 6.33
CA GLY A 99 -2.10 0.29 6.04
C GLY A 99 -3.48 0.41 5.40
N GLN A 100 -3.66 -0.20 4.23
CA GLN A 100 -4.89 -0.13 3.44
C GLN A 100 -6.14 -0.65 4.18
N PRO A 101 -6.11 -1.80 4.89
CA PRO A 101 -7.24 -2.23 5.71
C PRO A 101 -7.60 -1.24 6.84
N ALA A 102 -6.60 -0.70 7.54
CA ALA A 102 -6.83 0.30 8.58
C ALA A 102 -7.42 1.58 7.98
N GLN A 103 -6.89 2.02 6.85
CA GLN A 103 -7.39 3.18 6.12
C GLN A 103 -8.87 3.01 5.74
N ALA A 104 -9.26 1.86 5.17
CA ALA A 104 -10.66 1.56 4.86
C ALA A 104 -11.57 1.58 6.10
N TYR A 105 -11.09 1.05 7.23
CA TYR A 105 -11.82 1.03 8.50
C TYR A 105 -12.08 2.45 9.02
N TYR A 106 -11.05 3.30 9.06
CA TYR A 106 -11.19 4.68 9.53
C TYR A 106 -12.01 5.56 8.58
N MET A 107 -11.89 5.37 7.26
CA MET A 107 -12.78 6.02 6.28
C MET A 107 -14.25 5.66 6.52
N THR A 108 -14.53 4.38 6.78
CA THR A 108 -15.89 3.91 7.07
C THR A 108 -16.42 4.48 8.39
N LYS A 109 -15.56 4.60 9.40
CA LYS A 109 -15.89 5.23 10.68
C LYS A 109 -16.24 6.72 10.53
N ASP A 110 -15.62 7.40 9.58
CA ASP A 110 -15.85 8.82 9.28
C ASP A 110 -17.03 9.05 8.31
N GLY A 111 -17.75 7.99 7.92
CA GLY A 111 -18.97 8.08 7.11
C GLY A 111 -18.77 7.85 5.60
N VAL A 112 -17.57 7.50 5.16
CA VAL A 112 -17.33 7.09 3.77
C VAL A 112 -17.88 5.68 3.55
N PRO A 113 -18.75 5.42 2.56
CA PRO A 113 -19.22 4.07 2.29
C PRO A 113 -18.05 3.10 2.07
N LEU A 114 -18.17 1.87 2.57
CA LEU A 114 -17.13 0.85 2.46
C LEU A 114 -16.79 0.56 0.99
N SER A 115 -17.82 0.50 0.13
CA SER A 115 -17.73 0.41 -1.33
C SER A 115 -16.83 1.48 -1.94
N LYS A 116 -17.07 2.77 -1.62
CA LYS A 116 -16.31 3.92 -2.11
C LYS A 116 -14.89 3.96 -1.56
N SER A 117 -14.70 3.59 -0.30
CA SER A 117 -13.38 3.46 0.33
C SER A 117 -12.54 2.38 -0.36
N GLY A 118 -13.13 1.20 -0.59
CA GLY A 118 -12.48 0.09 -1.27
C GLY A 118 -12.05 0.42 -2.70
N ILE A 119 -12.88 1.13 -3.47
CA ILE A 119 -12.51 1.57 -4.83
C ILE A 119 -11.40 2.60 -4.81
N THR A 120 -11.45 3.54 -3.87
CA THR A 120 -10.41 4.56 -3.73
C THR A 120 -9.05 3.91 -3.50
N ILE A 121 -8.99 2.98 -2.55
CA ILE A 121 -7.79 2.20 -2.23
C ILE A 121 -7.35 1.36 -3.45
N LEU A 122 -8.29 0.73 -4.15
CA LEU A 122 -7.98 -0.11 -5.32
C LEU A 122 -7.40 0.72 -6.47
N VAL A 123 -7.99 1.88 -6.78
CA VAL A 123 -7.50 2.80 -7.81
C VAL A 123 -6.13 3.33 -7.44
N TYR A 124 -5.93 3.75 -6.19
CA TYR A 124 -4.62 4.19 -5.69
C TYR A 124 -3.58 3.07 -5.80
N GLY A 125 -3.90 1.87 -5.33
CA GLY A 125 -3.02 0.70 -5.40
C GLY A 125 -2.66 0.32 -6.85
N MET A 126 -3.63 0.38 -7.76
CA MET A 126 -3.39 0.14 -9.19
C MET A 126 -2.43 1.19 -9.78
N MET A 127 -2.64 2.48 -9.51
CA MET A 127 -1.74 3.55 -9.98
C MET A 127 -0.35 3.41 -9.39
N TYR A 128 -0.25 3.03 -8.11
CA TYR A 128 1.01 2.74 -7.46
C TYR A 128 1.78 1.64 -8.19
N LYS A 129 1.14 0.50 -8.46
CA LYS A 129 1.78 -0.62 -9.17
C LYS A 129 2.17 -0.23 -10.60
N ALA A 130 1.34 0.52 -11.32
CA ALA A 130 1.67 1.03 -12.65
C ALA A 130 2.94 1.90 -12.65
N VAL A 131 3.01 2.86 -11.72
CA VAL A 131 4.17 3.75 -11.55
C VAL A 131 5.41 2.94 -11.16
N LEU A 132 5.27 1.97 -10.25
CA LEU A 132 6.38 1.13 -9.81
C LEU A 132 6.96 0.30 -10.97
N LEU A 133 6.10 -0.29 -11.81
CA LEU A 133 6.52 -1.00 -13.02
C LEU A 133 7.24 -0.07 -14.00
N LEU A 134 6.81 1.18 -14.15
CA LEU A 134 7.50 2.17 -15.00
C LEU A 134 8.90 2.52 -14.47
N PHE A 135 9.04 2.75 -13.16
CA PHE A 135 10.36 2.96 -12.56
C PHE A 135 11.24 1.71 -12.71
N GLY A 136 10.68 0.50 -12.56
CA GLY A 136 11.38 -0.75 -12.79
C GLY A 136 11.88 -0.90 -14.23
N MET A 137 11.04 -0.60 -15.22
CA MET A 137 11.43 -0.58 -16.63
C MET A 137 12.51 0.47 -16.92
N PHE A 138 12.36 1.67 -16.34
CA PHE A 138 13.38 2.72 -16.48
C PHE A 138 14.74 2.28 -15.91
N ALA A 139 14.75 1.63 -14.73
CA ALA A 139 15.96 1.08 -14.14
C ALA A 139 16.60 0.00 -15.02
N LEU A 140 15.80 -0.90 -15.60
CA LEU A 140 16.29 -1.92 -16.54
C LEU A 140 16.96 -1.33 -17.78
N CYS A 141 16.43 -0.23 -18.31
CA CYS A 141 17.00 0.44 -19.48
C CYS A 141 18.28 1.22 -19.16
N MET A 142 18.35 1.86 -17.98
CA MET A 142 19.46 2.75 -17.62
C MET A 142 20.66 2.01 -16.99
N VAL A 143 20.40 0.99 -16.17
CA VAL A 143 21.44 0.27 -15.42
C VAL A 143 21.29 -1.26 -15.53
N PRO A 144 21.20 -1.83 -16.74
CA PRO A 144 21.01 -3.28 -16.93
C PRO A 144 22.14 -4.11 -16.31
N SER A 145 23.38 -3.62 -16.37
CA SER A 145 24.55 -4.28 -15.77
C SER A 145 24.44 -4.39 -14.26
N TYR A 146 23.81 -3.44 -13.58
CA TYR A 146 23.59 -3.50 -12.13
C TYR A 146 22.50 -4.51 -11.77
N VAL A 147 21.42 -4.58 -12.57
CA VAL A 147 20.30 -5.49 -12.33
C VAL A 147 20.66 -6.95 -12.65
N PHE A 148 21.40 -7.19 -13.72
CA PHE A 148 21.69 -8.53 -14.23
C PHE A 148 23.14 -9.01 -13.99
N GLY A 149 24.08 -8.11 -13.70
CA GLY A 149 25.51 -8.41 -13.62
C GLY A 149 26.08 -8.55 -12.20
N GLU A 150 25.40 -8.02 -11.17
CA GLU A 150 25.90 -8.05 -9.78
C GLU A 150 25.76 -9.44 -9.14
N SER A 151 24.58 -10.08 -9.25
CA SER A 151 24.39 -11.45 -8.78
C SER A 151 23.14 -12.11 -9.37
N THR A 152 23.21 -13.43 -9.57
CA THR A 152 22.04 -14.25 -9.99
C THR A 152 20.88 -14.12 -8.99
N LEU A 153 21.18 -13.95 -7.69
CA LEU A 153 20.16 -13.76 -6.66
C LEU A 153 19.39 -12.45 -6.84
N LEU A 154 20.08 -11.33 -7.07
CA LEU A 154 19.43 -10.04 -7.32
C LEU A 154 18.56 -10.09 -8.57
N MET A 155 19.04 -10.71 -9.65
CA MET A 155 18.25 -10.92 -10.87
C MET A 155 16.97 -11.71 -10.58
N VAL A 156 17.07 -12.85 -9.87
CA VAL A 156 15.91 -13.70 -9.56
C VAL A 156 14.91 -12.95 -8.67
N LEU A 157 15.38 -12.23 -7.65
CA LEU A 157 14.53 -11.43 -6.76
C LEU A 157 13.84 -10.30 -7.52
N PHE A 158 14.55 -9.62 -8.41
CA PHE A 158 14.00 -8.56 -9.24
C PHE A 158 12.92 -9.10 -10.19
N LEU A 159 13.19 -10.19 -10.92
CA LEU A 159 12.22 -10.81 -11.82
C LEU A 159 11.00 -11.32 -11.06
N PHE A 160 11.20 -11.96 -9.90
CA PHE A 160 10.10 -12.41 -9.05
C PHE A 160 9.23 -11.24 -8.59
N GLY A 161 9.85 -10.16 -8.10
CA GLY A 161 9.15 -8.94 -7.70
C GLY A 161 8.36 -8.31 -8.85
N ALA A 162 8.97 -8.21 -10.03
CA ALA A 162 8.32 -7.69 -11.23
C ALA A 162 7.11 -8.55 -11.65
N VAL A 163 7.24 -9.88 -11.65
CA VAL A 163 6.13 -10.80 -11.96
C VAL A 163 4.99 -10.66 -10.94
N CYS A 164 5.30 -10.57 -9.65
CA CYS A 164 4.31 -10.33 -8.61
C CYS A 164 3.59 -8.99 -8.79
N ASP A 165 4.33 -7.92 -9.11
CA ASP A 165 3.74 -6.60 -9.33
C ASP A 165 2.83 -6.57 -10.56
N VAL A 166 3.24 -7.20 -11.66
CA VAL A 166 2.40 -7.36 -12.86
C VAL A 166 1.14 -8.16 -12.52
N ALA A 167 1.27 -9.27 -11.78
CA ALA A 167 0.13 -10.09 -11.40
C ALA A 167 -0.88 -9.30 -10.55
N VAL A 168 -0.41 -8.56 -9.53
CA VAL A 168 -1.27 -7.71 -8.69
C VAL A 168 -1.90 -6.59 -9.52
N PHE A 169 -1.14 -5.94 -10.41
CA PHE A 169 -1.67 -4.90 -11.29
C PHE A 169 -2.80 -5.42 -12.19
N VAL A 170 -2.61 -6.59 -12.81
CA VAL A 170 -3.65 -7.24 -13.63
C VAL A 170 -4.87 -7.62 -12.80
N LEU A 171 -4.69 -8.10 -11.57
CA LEU A 171 -5.79 -8.39 -10.65
C LEU A 171 -6.58 -7.12 -10.28
N CYS A 172 -5.90 -6.00 -10.01
CA CYS A 172 -6.56 -4.73 -9.76
C CYS A 172 -7.33 -4.22 -10.98
N LEU A 173 -6.73 -4.30 -12.17
CA LEU A 173 -7.42 -3.99 -13.42
C LEU A 173 -8.66 -4.85 -13.59
N PHE A 174 -8.55 -6.16 -13.41
CA PHE A 174 -9.66 -7.08 -13.55
C PHE A 174 -10.79 -6.77 -12.55
N ALA A 175 -10.45 -6.45 -11.30
CA ALA A 175 -11.42 -6.05 -10.28
C ALA A 175 -12.20 -4.77 -10.67
N ILE A 176 -11.53 -3.78 -11.26
CA ILE A 176 -12.18 -2.57 -11.76
C ILE A 176 -13.01 -2.89 -13.02
N PHE A 177 -12.43 -3.58 -14.01
CA PHE A 177 -13.05 -3.85 -15.31
C PHE A 177 -14.22 -4.84 -15.25
N HIS A 178 -14.17 -5.80 -14.33
CA HIS A 178 -15.20 -6.82 -14.13
C HIS A 178 -15.66 -6.86 -12.66
N PRO A 179 -16.50 -5.89 -12.22
CA PRO A 179 -16.96 -5.83 -10.83
C PRO A 179 -17.73 -7.07 -10.37
N ASP A 180 -18.41 -7.74 -11.31
CA ASP A 180 -19.14 -8.99 -11.03
C ASP A 180 -18.23 -10.12 -10.55
N CYS A 181 -16.95 -10.09 -10.94
CA CYS A 181 -15.99 -11.06 -10.49
C CYS A 181 -15.65 -10.92 -9.00
N ILE A 182 -15.87 -9.75 -8.40
CA ILE A 182 -15.67 -9.53 -6.96
C ILE A 182 -16.82 -10.12 -6.13
N ARG A 183 -18.02 -10.28 -6.73
CA ARG A 183 -19.18 -10.88 -6.05
C ARG A 183 -18.87 -12.30 -5.55
N ARG A 184 -18.20 -13.11 -6.37
CA ARG A 184 -17.87 -14.51 -6.04
C ARG A 184 -16.92 -14.62 -4.83
N PRO A 185 -15.75 -13.95 -4.78
CA PRO A 185 -14.91 -13.88 -3.59
C PRO A 185 -15.64 -13.38 -2.36
N VAL A 186 -16.46 -12.33 -2.47
CA VAL A 186 -17.19 -11.77 -1.33
C VAL A 186 -18.18 -12.78 -0.75
N TYR A 187 -18.97 -13.46 -1.59
CA TYR A 187 -19.89 -14.50 -1.13
C TYR A 187 -19.17 -15.71 -0.56
N PHE A 188 -18.03 -16.09 -1.14
CA PHE A 188 -17.17 -17.15 -0.62
C PHE A 188 -16.61 -16.78 0.77
N CYS A 189 -16.15 -15.54 0.96
CA CYS A 189 -15.71 -15.03 2.25
C CYS A 189 -16.85 -15.08 3.27
N ILE A 190 -18.04 -14.57 2.95
CA ILE A 190 -19.22 -14.62 3.85
C ILE A 190 -19.56 -16.07 4.21
N HIS A 191 -19.50 -17.00 3.25
CA HIS A 191 -19.74 -18.42 3.51
C HIS A 191 -18.71 -19.00 4.50
N ILE A 192 -17.42 -18.70 4.33
CA ILE A 192 -16.36 -19.12 5.26
C ILE A 192 -16.57 -18.50 6.64
N LEU A 193 -16.81 -17.20 6.72
CA LEU A 193 -17.03 -16.48 7.97
C LEU A 193 -18.27 -16.99 8.72
N ALA A 194 -19.34 -17.33 8.01
CA ALA A 194 -20.53 -17.96 8.57
C ALA A 194 -20.21 -19.38 9.08
N LYS A 195 -19.44 -20.18 8.32
CA LYS A 195 -18.98 -21.51 8.75
C LYS A 195 -18.10 -21.45 10.01
N LEU A 196 -17.30 -20.40 10.13
CA LEU A 196 -16.48 -20.11 11.32
C LEU A 196 -17.28 -19.51 12.49
N ARG A 197 -18.60 -19.33 12.35
CA ARG A 197 -19.51 -18.72 13.34
C ARG A 197 -19.12 -17.29 13.73
N LEU A 198 -18.38 -16.59 12.88
CA LEU A 198 -18.05 -15.17 13.06
C LEU A 198 -19.20 -14.26 12.61
N ILE A 199 -20.08 -14.77 11.74
CA ILE A 199 -21.30 -14.09 11.30
C ILE A 199 -22.51 -14.83 11.88
N THR A 200 -23.31 -14.12 12.67
CA THR A 200 -24.52 -14.67 13.31
C THR A 200 -25.68 -14.80 12.32
N ASP A 201 -25.83 -13.83 11.42
CA ASP A 201 -26.90 -13.78 10.42
C ASP A 201 -26.32 -13.70 9.01
N LYS A 202 -26.27 -14.86 8.35
CA LYS A 202 -25.73 -14.99 6.99
C LYS A 202 -26.58 -14.23 5.97
N GLU A 203 -27.91 -14.27 6.08
CA GLU A 203 -28.80 -13.63 5.10
C GLU A 203 -28.66 -12.11 5.15
N LYS A 204 -28.66 -11.54 6.36
CA LYS A 204 -28.43 -10.10 6.54
C LYS A 204 -27.06 -9.66 6.02
N ALA A 205 -26.02 -10.48 6.23
CA ALA A 205 -24.68 -10.20 5.70
C ALA A 205 -24.64 -10.26 4.16
N MET A 206 -25.35 -11.20 3.54
CA MET A 206 -25.45 -11.29 2.07
C MET A 206 -26.18 -10.10 1.47
N VAL A 207 -27.32 -9.69 2.03
CA VAL A 207 -28.07 -8.50 1.58
C VAL A 207 -27.23 -7.23 1.71
N GLY A 208 -26.51 -7.07 2.84
CA GLY A 208 -25.60 -5.94 3.04
C GLY A 208 -24.45 -5.93 2.03
N ALA A 209 -23.86 -7.09 1.75
CA ALA A 209 -22.79 -7.22 0.77
C ALA A 209 -23.26 -6.92 -0.65
N GLU A 210 -24.46 -7.35 -1.03
CA GLU A 210 -25.03 -7.06 -2.35
C GLU A 210 -25.22 -5.56 -2.57
N LYS A 211 -25.72 -4.83 -1.55
CA LYS A 211 -25.79 -3.36 -1.59
C LYS A 211 -24.41 -2.73 -1.80
N GLN A 212 -23.41 -3.18 -1.06
CA GLN A 212 -22.03 -2.66 -1.20
C GLN A 212 -21.42 -3.00 -2.57
N LEU A 213 -21.74 -4.17 -3.13
CA LEU A 213 -21.29 -4.60 -4.46
C LEU A 213 -21.94 -3.77 -5.58
N LEU A 214 -23.19 -3.35 -5.41
CA LEU A 214 -23.87 -2.42 -6.34
C LEU A 214 -23.22 -1.04 -6.31
N GLU A 215 -23.02 -0.46 -5.12
CA GLU A 215 -22.31 0.83 -4.98
C GLU A 215 -20.87 0.75 -5.51
N TYR A 216 -20.20 -0.40 -5.32
CA TYR A 216 -18.89 -0.66 -5.91
C TYR A 216 -18.97 -0.66 -7.44
N HIS A 217 -19.94 -1.36 -8.02
CA HIS A 217 -20.11 -1.39 -9.46
C HIS A 217 -20.27 0.03 -10.03
N GLU A 218 -21.15 0.85 -9.44
CA GLU A 218 -21.36 2.24 -9.86
C GLU A 218 -20.08 3.09 -9.79
N ALA A 219 -19.38 3.08 -8.65
CA ALA A 219 -18.16 3.86 -8.48
C ALA A 219 -17.01 3.37 -9.40
N SER A 220 -16.93 2.07 -9.69
CA SER A 220 -15.95 1.52 -10.65
C SER A 220 -16.23 2.01 -12.08
N MET A 221 -17.51 2.15 -12.44
CA MET A 221 -17.92 2.66 -13.75
C MET A 221 -17.60 4.14 -13.91
N VAL A 222 -17.73 4.94 -12.86
CA VAL A 222 -17.30 6.35 -12.86
C VAL A 222 -15.79 6.45 -13.11
N CYS A 223 -14.99 5.60 -12.48
CA CYS A 223 -13.55 5.56 -12.69
C CYS A 223 -13.18 5.21 -14.14
N LYS A 224 -13.86 4.24 -14.75
CA LYS A 224 -13.66 3.88 -16.18
C LYS A 224 -14.04 5.00 -17.14
N LYS A 225 -15.15 5.69 -16.86
CA LYS A 225 -15.68 6.75 -17.74
C LYS A 225 -14.94 8.08 -17.61
N THR A 226 -14.10 8.24 -16.60
CA THR A 226 -13.41 9.51 -16.30
C THR A 226 -11.89 9.37 -16.47
N PRO A 227 -11.37 9.36 -17.71
CA PRO A 227 -9.93 9.19 -17.95
C PRO A 227 -9.09 10.29 -17.31
N ASN A 228 -9.63 11.52 -17.20
CA ASN A 228 -8.95 12.63 -16.52
C ASN A 228 -8.70 12.35 -15.03
N LEU A 229 -9.58 11.59 -14.36
CA LEU A 229 -9.38 11.18 -12.96
C LEU A 229 -8.19 10.24 -12.85
N VAL A 230 -8.11 9.26 -13.75
CA VAL A 230 -7.05 8.26 -13.80
C VAL A 230 -5.70 8.92 -14.10
N ILE A 231 -5.64 9.79 -15.13
CA ILE A 231 -4.40 10.50 -15.51
C ILE A 231 -3.89 11.38 -14.36
N LYS A 232 -4.77 12.18 -13.75
CA LYS A 232 -4.36 13.02 -12.60
C LYS A 232 -3.82 12.18 -11.45
N THR A 233 -4.52 11.09 -11.12
CA THR A 233 -4.10 10.18 -10.05
C THR A 233 -2.73 9.59 -10.37
N PHE A 234 -2.54 9.11 -11.60
CA PHE A 234 -1.27 8.58 -12.08
C PHE A 234 -0.13 9.59 -11.95
N CYS A 235 -0.31 10.83 -12.42
CA CYS A 235 0.74 11.87 -12.36
C CYS A 235 1.14 12.19 -10.91
N ILE A 236 0.16 12.30 -10.00
CA ILE A 236 0.45 12.58 -8.59
C ILE A 236 1.15 11.39 -7.94
N THR A 237 0.70 10.16 -8.21
CA THR A 237 1.36 8.95 -7.71
C THR A 237 2.77 8.79 -8.28
N PHE A 238 3.02 9.22 -9.51
CA PHE A 238 4.36 9.26 -10.10
C PHE A 238 5.30 10.17 -9.28
N VAL A 239 4.87 11.41 -9.04
CA VAL A 239 5.62 12.37 -8.20
C VAL A 239 5.81 11.83 -6.79
N GLN A 240 4.76 11.25 -6.20
CA GLN A 240 4.81 10.64 -4.88
C GLN A 240 5.88 9.55 -4.78
N ARG A 241 6.00 8.67 -5.79
CA ARG A 241 7.02 7.61 -5.79
C ARG A 241 8.42 8.12 -6.07
N ALA A 242 8.56 9.14 -6.92
CA ALA A 242 9.83 9.84 -7.08
C ALA A 242 10.30 10.44 -5.74
N ILE A 243 9.40 11.08 -4.97
CA ILE A 243 9.68 11.59 -3.63
C ILE A 243 10.13 10.45 -2.71
N GLN A 244 9.38 9.33 -2.68
CA GLN A 244 9.72 8.18 -1.84
C GLN A 244 11.12 7.63 -2.14
N PHE A 245 11.48 7.42 -3.41
CA PHE A 245 12.82 6.94 -3.77
C PHE A 245 13.92 7.96 -3.47
N SER A 246 13.60 9.26 -3.56
CA SER A 246 14.55 10.33 -3.22
C SER A 246 14.89 10.39 -1.73
N ILE A 247 14.01 9.91 -0.83
CA ILE A 247 14.30 9.85 0.61
C ILE A 247 15.53 8.96 0.86
N GLY A 248 15.57 7.77 0.24
CA GLY A 248 16.73 6.87 0.38
C GLY A 248 18.02 7.48 -0.14
N TYR A 249 17.95 8.22 -1.24
CA TYR A 249 19.10 8.96 -1.79
C TYR A 249 19.61 10.03 -0.84
N LEU A 250 18.71 10.84 -0.24
CA LEU A 250 19.09 11.90 0.70
C LEU A 250 19.75 11.33 1.97
N VAL A 251 19.23 10.21 2.49
CA VAL A 251 19.81 9.54 3.66
C VAL A 251 21.18 8.93 3.35
N PHE A 252 21.42 8.46 2.13
CA PHE A 252 22.73 7.94 1.74
C PHE A 252 23.77 9.04 1.45
N ARG A 253 23.30 10.25 1.12
CA ARG A 253 24.15 11.40 0.77
C ARG A 253 24.60 12.23 1.97
N GLY A 254 23.77 12.30 3.01
CA GLY A 254 24.06 12.99 4.27
C GLY A 254 24.91 12.17 5.20
#